data_AF-A0A2E5S0N8-F1
#
_entry.id   AF-A0A2E5S0N8-F1
#
_cell.length_a   1.000
_cell.length_b   1.000
_cell.length_c   1.000
_cell.angle_alpha   90.00
_cell.angle_beta   90.00
_cell.angle_gamma   90.00
#
_symmetry.space_group_name_H-M   'P 1'
#
loop_
_entity.id
_entity.type
_entity.pdbx_description
1 polymer ?
#
loop_
_entity_poly.entity_id
_entity_poly.type
_entity_poly.pdbx_seq_one_letter_code
_entity_poly.pdbx_strand_id
1 'polypeptide(L)'
;MKHRSAFYIAIILTLSCLSQCSAPPEEQIQETFQAYKKAILKKDGETAYKQIDKNTRDYYALMLDHAMNLPAEKTRELTFVNQIIVLMARHMIEQEQIRAMDGKAFFVYAVNQGWIDERQVQGMEIEIQKVDGDKATTHIKRGEVTAPMGFDFRREDAGWRIDLTSVLEIAEQQFQGMIQRSQMDSRELIYAILAELSGNQPTDSVWEPLNQ
;
A
#
# COMPACT_ATOMS: atom_id res chain seq x y z
N MET A 1 -7.09 -74.23 -32.21
CA MET A 1 -7.77 -73.55 -31.09
C MET A 1 -6.82 -72.49 -30.52
N LYS A 2 -7.18 -71.21 -30.71
CA LYS A 2 -6.73 -69.98 -30.01
C LYS A 2 -5.30 -69.44 -30.22
N HIS A 3 -5.21 -68.46 -31.14
CA HIS A 3 -4.32 -67.28 -31.08
C HIS A 3 -4.43 -66.55 -29.73
N ARG A 4 -3.33 -65.99 -29.21
CA ARG A 4 -3.34 -64.69 -28.51
C ARG A 4 -2.00 -63.94 -28.63
N SER A 5 -2.12 -62.77 -29.25
CA SER A 5 -1.17 -61.65 -29.29
C SER A 5 -0.96 -61.00 -27.91
N ALA A 6 0.18 -60.36 -27.69
CA ALA A 6 0.36 -59.28 -26.71
C ALA A 6 1.58 -58.43 -27.12
N PHE A 7 1.39 -57.41 -27.96
CA PHE A 7 1.22 -55.99 -27.62
C PHE A 7 2.50 -55.32 -27.07
N TYR A 8 3.19 -54.62 -27.99
CA TYR A 8 4.18 -53.60 -27.70
C TYR A 8 3.51 -52.43 -26.97
N ILE A 9 4.05 -51.97 -25.84
CA ILE A 9 3.73 -50.65 -25.29
C ILE A 9 5.02 -49.84 -25.34
N ALA A 10 5.13 -49.04 -26.40
CA ALA A 10 6.05 -47.91 -26.46
C ALA A 10 5.48 -46.80 -25.59
N ILE A 11 6.14 -46.48 -24.48
CA ILE A 11 5.83 -45.31 -23.66
C ILE A 11 6.33 -44.09 -24.41
N ILE A 12 5.39 -43.36 -25.01
CA ILE A 12 5.63 -42.06 -25.62
C ILE A 12 5.84 -41.06 -24.47
N LEU A 13 7.09 -40.65 -24.26
CA LEU A 13 7.45 -39.46 -23.49
C LEU A 13 6.98 -38.22 -24.27
N THR A 14 5.70 -37.85 -24.14
CA THR A 14 5.23 -36.53 -24.55
C THR A 14 5.76 -35.51 -23.57
N LEU A 15 6.95 -34.99 -23.88
CA LEU A 15 7.54 -33.81 -23.27
C LEU A 15 6.66 -32.60 -23.65
N SER A 16 5.57 -32.41 -22.90
CA SER A 16 4.75 -31.21 -22.96
C SER A 16 5.57 -30.03 -22.45
N CYS A 17 6.32 -29.38 -23.35
CA CYS A 17 6.65 -27.98 -23.24
C CYS A 17 5.35 -27.17 -23.27
N LEU A 18 4.60 -27.20 -22.17
CA LEU A 18 3.68 -26.14 -21.83
C LEU A 18 4.57 -24.97 -21.38
N SER A 19 5.11 -24.23 -22.35
CA SER A 19 5.57 -22.88 -22.09
C SER A 19 4.38 -22.13 -21.54
N GLN A 20 4.32 -21.99 -20.22
CA GLN A 20 3.36 -21.17 -19.53
C GLN A 20 3.73 -19.73 -19.89
N CYS A 21 3.17 -19.25 -21.02
CA CYS A 21 3.36 -17.90 -21.48
C CYS A 21 2.71 -17.00 -20.43
N SER A 22 3.49 -16.55 -19.46
CA SER A 22 3.04 -15.54 -18.50
C SER A 22 2.64 -14.30 -19.30
N ALA A 23 1.53 -13.66 -18.91
CA ALA A 23 1.10 -12.41 -19.52
C ALA A 23 2.26 -11.39 -19.61
N PRO A 24 2.28 -10.48 -20.60
CA PRO A 24 3.28 -9.43 -20.67
C PRO A 24 3.37 -8.64 -19.34
N PRO A 25 4.55 -8.13 -18.96
CA PRO A 25 4.72 -7.37 -17.72
C PRO A 25 3.69 -6.25 -17.53
N GLU A 26 3.35 -5.55 -18.61
CA GLU A 26 2.39 -4.45 -18.62
C GLU A 26 0.99 -4.90 -18.22
N GLU A 27 0.55 -6.07 -18.70
CA GLU A 27 -0.74 -6.66 -18.35
C GLU A 27 -0.76 -7.05 -16.87
N GLN A 28 0.30 -7.71 -16.37
CA GLN A 28 0.40 -8.09 -14.95
C GLN A 28 0.43 -6.87 -14.00
N ILE A 29 1.09 -5.78 -14.42
CA ILE A 29 1.13 -4.51 -13.67
C ILE A 29 -0.28 -3.90 -13.60
N GLN A 30 -0.99 -3.84 -14.73
CA GLN A 30 -2.38 -3.38 -14.77
C GLN A 30 -3.29 -4.25 -13.89
N GLU A 31 -3.17 -5.56 -13.97
CA GLU A 31 -3.92 -6.50 -13.12
C GLU A 31 -3.66 -6.26 -11.63
N THR A 32 -2.39 -6.09 -11.25
CA THR A 32 -1.98 -5.79 -9.87
C THR A 32 -2.63 -4.50 -9.38
N PHE A 33 -2.58 -3.44 -10.20
CA PHE A 33 -3.21 -2.15 -9.87
C PHE A 33 -4.73 -2.28 -9.74
N GLN A 34 -5.40 -2.96 -10.67
CA GLN A 34 -6.85 -3.14 -10.62
C GLN A 34 -7.27 -3.98 -9.42
N ALA A 35 -6.51 -5.01 -9.07
CA ALA A 35 -6.75 -5.82 -7.88
C ALA A 35 -6.62 -4.97 -6.61
N TYR A 36 -5.57 -4.14 -6.50
CA TYR A 36 -5.37 -3.23 -5.38
C TYR A 36 -6.49 -2.20 -5.28
N LYS A 37 -6.80 -1.49 -6.38
CA LYS A 37 -7.89 -0.51 -6.46
C LYS A 37 -9.22 -1.11 -6.03
N LYS A 38 -9.56 -2.31 -6.53
CA LYS A 38 -10.78 -3.03 -6.15
C LYS A 38 -10.79 -3.41 -4.67
N ALA A 39 -9.64 -3.77 -4.11
CA ALA A 39 -9.53 -4.07 -2.69
C ALA A 39 -9.78 -2.83 -1.82
N ILE A 40 -9.21 -1.67 -2.18
CA ILE A 40 -9.49 -0.40 -1.49
C ILE A 40 -10.96 -0.02 -1.57
N LEU A 41 -11.57 -0.09 -2.76
CA LEU A 41 -12.99 0.21 -2.96
C LEU A 41 -13.94 -0.71 -2.18
N LYS A 42 -13.45 -1.89 -1.77
CA LYS A 42 -14.21 -2.86 -0.97
C LYS A 42 -13.80 -2.88 0.50
N LYS A 43 -12.85 -2.02 0.90
CA LYS A 43 -12.22 -2.04 2.22
C LYS A 43 -11.71 -3.45 2.60
N ASP A 44 -11.11 -4.13 1.63
CA ASP A 44 -10.54 -5.48 1.76
C ASP A 44 -9.02 -5.39 1.93
N GLY A 45 -8.58 -5.14 3.16
CA GLY A 45 -7.17 -4.97 3.50
C GLY A 45 -6.33 -6.22 3.24
N GLU A 46 -6.89 -7.42 3.38
CA GLU A 46 -6.17 -8.68 3.13
C GLU A 46 -5.82 -8.85 1.64
N THR A 47 -6.77 -8.54 0.76
CA THR A 47 -6.50 -8.54 -0.69
C THR A 47 -5.54 -7.40 -1.06
N ALA A 48 -5.72 -6.20 -0.49
CA ALA A 48 -4.84 -5.06 -0.76
C ALA A 48 -3.40 -5.34 -0.35
N TYR A 49 -3.17 -5.96 0.83
CA TYR A 49 -1.85 -6.31 1.34
C TYR A 49 -1.08 -7.24 0.41
N LYS A 50 -1.79 -8.13 -0.30
CA LYS A 50 -1.18 -9.04 -1.28
C LYS A 50 -0.69 -8.33 -2.54
N GLN A 51 -1.16 -7.11 -2.82
CA GLN A 51 -0.79 -6.36 -4.02
C GLN A 51 0.35 -5.38 -3.78
N ILE A 52 0.69 -5.08 -2.54
CA ILE A 52 1.77 -4.15 -2.21
C ILE A 52 3.11 -4.87 -2.07
N ASP A 53 4.20 -4.15 -2.28
CA ASP A 53 5.55 -4.70 -2.26
C ASP A 53 6.16 -4.69 -0.85
N LYS A 54 7.35 -5.29 -0.72
CA LYS A 54 8.07 -5.36 0.54
C LYS A 54 8.34 -3.98 1.14
N ASN A 55 8.70 -2.98 0.34
CA ASN A 55 9.00 -1.64 0.85
C ASN A 55 7.78 -1.03 1.56
N THR A 56 6.60 -1.17 0.95
CA THR A 56 5.35 -0.74 1.57
C THR A 56 5.07 -1.51 2.85
N ARG A 57 5.24 -2.84 2.85
CA ARG A 57 5.02 -3.66 4.06
C ARG A 57 5.95 -3.28 5.20
N ASP A 58 7.24 -3.07 4.91
CA ASP A 58 8.25 -2.64 5.88
C ASP A 58 7.92 -1.25 6.42
N TYR A 59 7.46 -0.34 5.56
CA TYR A 59 7.05 1.01 5.96
C TYR A 59 5.90 0.98 6.98
N TYR A 60 4.86 0.18 6.75
CA TYR A 60 3.76 0.06 7.72
C TYR A 60 4.19 -0.62 9.03
N ALA A 61 5.12 -1.58 8.98
CA ALA A 61 5.72 -2.14 10.19
C ALA A 61 6.49 -1.08 10.99
N LEU A 62 7.24 -0.22 10.30
CA LEU A 62 7.98 0.89 10.92
C LEU A 62 7.03 1.93 11.54
N MET A 63 5.95 2.32 10.84
CA MET A 63 4.98 3.28 11.35
C MET A 63 4.25 2.75 12.60
N LEU A 64 3.94 1.44 12.62
CA LEU A 64 3.42 0.79 13.82
C LEU A 64 4.42 0.83 14.97
N ASP A 65 5.68 0.48 14.73
CA ASP A 65 6.74 0.58 15.74
C ASP A 65 6.87 2.01 16.29
N HIS A 66 6.81 3.01 15.41
CA HIS A 66 6.85 4.40 15.82
C HIS A 66 5.64 4.80 16.66
N ALA A 67 4.43 4.39 16.28
CA ALA A 67 3.23 4.59 17.10
C ALA A 67 3.39 4.00 18.50
N MET A 68 3.97 2.80 18.59
CA MET A 68 4.13 2.09 19.85
C MET A 68 5.25 2.65 20.73
N ASN A 69 6.38 3.05 20.14
CA ASN A 69 7.64 3.19 20.88
C ASN A 69 8.36 4.55 20.70
N LEU A 70 8.08 5.30 19.63
CA LEU A 70 8.85 6.51 19.33
C LEU A 70 8.47 7.65 20.29
N PRO A 71 9.41 8.22 21.06
CA PRO A 71 9.12 9.31 22.00
C PRO A 71 8.56 10.55 21.29
N ALA A 72 7.85 11.39 22.04
CA ALA A 72 7.21 12.58 21.51
C ALA A 72 8.18 13.54 20.81
N GLU A 73 9.39 13.72 21.34
CA GLU A 73 10.44 14.55 20.71
C GLU A 73 10.81 14.02 19.33
N LYS A 74 11.07 12.71 19.22
CA LYS A 74 11.43 12.07 17.95
C LYS A 74 10.27 11.96 16.97
N THR A 75 9.04 11.84 17.46
CA THR A 75 7.85 11.88 16.62
C THR A 75 7.74 13.22 15.90
N ARG A 76 8.10 14.34 16.55
CA ARG A 76 8.09 15.68 15.95
C ARG A 76 9.19 15.92 14.90
N GLU A 77 10.21 15.06 14.86
CA GLU A 77 11.27 15.10 13.85
C GLU A 77 10.92 14.33 12.58
N LEU A 78 9.85 13.53 12.59
CA LEU A 78 9.37 12.81 11.41
C LEU A 78 8.87 13.78 10.33
N THR A 79 8.85 13.32 9.07
CA THR A 79 8.16 14.03 7.98
C THR A 79 6.68 14.22 8.32
N PHE A 80 6.04 15.23 7.73
CA PHE A 80 4.65 15.55 8.06
C PHE A 80 3.70 14.37 7.78
N VAL A 81 3.89 13.67 6.67
CA VAL A 81 3.10 12.46 6.34
C VAL A 81 3.30 11.35 7.37
N ASN A 82 4.54 11.12 7.81
CA ASN A 82 4.83 10.08 8.81
C ASN A 82 4.25 10.46 10.18
N GLN A 83 4.28 11.75 10.55
CA GLN A 83 3.60 12.24 11.75
C GLN A 83 2.11 11.90 11.70
N ILE A 84 1.41 12.20 10.60
CA ILE A 84 -0.01 11.89 10.48
C ILE A 84 -0.29 10.41 10.71
N ILE A 85 0.44 9.51 10.06
CA ILE A 85 0.18 8.06 10.19
C ILE A 85 0.42 7.57 11.62
N VAL A 86 1.52 7.98 12.24
CA VAL A 86 1.86 7.64 13.62
C VAL A 86 0.78 8.14 14.58
N LEU A 87 0.36 9.40 14.42
CA LEU A 87 -0.62 10.02 15.30
C LEU A 87 -2.04 9.51 15.05
N MET A 88 -2.40 9.15 13.82
CA MET A 88 -3.66 8.44 13.51
C MET A 88 -3.70 7.10 14.23
N ALA A 89 -2.62 6.33 14.22
CA ALA A 89 -2.53 5.06 14.93
C ALA A 89 -2.76 5.23 16.44
N ARG A 90 -2.14 6.26 17.04
CA ARG A 90 -2.27 6.57 18.47
C ARG A 90 -3.64 7.13 18.86
N HIS A 91 -4.27 7.88 17.96
CA HIS A 91 -5.54 8.57 18.22
C HIS A 91 -6.77 7.72 17.91
N MET A 92 -6.69 6.83 16.92
CA MET A 92 -7.86 6.16 16.35
C MET A 92 -7.93 4.66 16.65
N ILE A 93 -6.85 4.04 17.13
CA ILE A 93 -6.82 2.62 17.45
C ILE A 93 -6.73 2.44 18.96
N GLU A 94 -7.63 1.60 19.49
CA GLU A 94 -7.61 1.24 20.91
C GLU A 94 -6.26 0.62 21.29
N GLN A 95 -5.74 0.99 22.47
CA GLN A 95 -4.38 0.65 22.89
C GLN A 95 -4.15 -0.87 22.95
N GLU A 96 -5.12 -1.63 23.47
CA GLU A 96 -5.04 -3.10 23.51
C GLU A 96 -5.04 -3.72 22.11
N GLN A 97 -5.80 -3.13 21.18
CA GLN A 97 -5.91 -3.61 19.81
C GLN A 97 -4.60 -3.40 19.06
N ILE A 98 -4.02 -2.19 19.10
CA ILE A 98 -2.78 -1.88 18.37
C ILE A 98 -1.57 -2.64 18.95
N ARG A 99 -1.53 -2.89 20.27
CA ARG A 99 -0.49 -3.73 20.90
C ARG A 99 -0.47 -5.17 20.38
N ALA A 100 -1.60 -5.67 19.87
CA ALA A 100 -1.72 -7.01 19.31
C ALA A 100 -1.45 -7.07 17.79
N MET A 101 -1.23 -5.93 17.13
CA MET A 101 -0.98 -5.86 15.70
C MET A 101 0.49 -6.10 15.35
N ASP A 102 0.71 -6.68 14.17
CA ASP A 102 1.97 -6.56 13.44
C ASP A 102 1.79 -5.57 12.27
N GLY A 103 2.85 -5.32 11.49
CA GLY A 103 2.80 -4.40 10.35
C GLY A 103 1.75 -4.79 9.29
N LYS A 104 1.47 -6.10 9.13
CA LYS A 104 0.40 -6.57 8.24
C LYS A 104 -0.97 -6.19 8.79
N ALA A 105 -1.24 -6.54 10.05
CA ALA A 105 -2.51 -6.25 10.70
C ALA A 105 -2.79 -4.74 10.74
N PHE A 106 -1.76 -3.91 10.94
CA PHE A 106 -1.87 -2.45 10.88
C PHE A 106 -2.25 -1.94 9.49
N PHE A 107 -1.58 -2.42 8.42
CA PHE A 107 -1.97 -2.08 7.05
C PHE A 107 -3.42 -2.51 6.74
N VAL A 108 -3.76 -3.76 7.07
CA VAL A 108 -5.10 -4.32 6.85
C VAL A 108 -6.15 -3.49 7.59
N TYR A 109 -5.87 -3.10 8.84
CA TYR A 109 -6.75 -2.25 9.63
C TYR A 109 -6.96 -0.89 8.94
N ALA A 110 -5.88 -0.22 8.50
CA ALA A 110 -5.97 1.08 7.84
C ALA A 110 -6.87 1.04 6.58
N VAL A 111 -6.76 -0.02 5.76
CA VAL A 111 -7.63 -0.21 4.60
C VAL A 111 -9.08 -0.49 5.02
N ASN A 112 -9.28 -1.39 5.99
CA ASN A 112 -10.62 -1.80 6.44
C ASN A 112 -11.39 -0.62 7.07
N GLN A 113 -10.69 0.27 7.77
CA GLN A 113 -11.26 1.50 8.34
C GLN A 113 -11.42 2.62 7.30
N GLY A 114 -10.94 2.44 6.08
CA GLY A 114 -11.05 3.45 5.02
C GLY A 114 -10.16 4.67 5.23
N TRP A 115 -8.98 4.49 5.85
CA TRP A 115 -7.97 5.56 5.95
C TRP A 115 -7.46 6.00 4.57
N ILE A 116 -7.62 5.13 3.57
CA ILE A 116 -7.46 5.47 2.16
C ILE A 116 -8.85 5.76 1.60
N ASP A 117 -9.13 7.04 1.30
CA ASP A 117 -10.44 7.49 0.81
C ASP A 117 -10.77 6.85 -0.55
N GLU A 118 -11.88 6.11 -0.60
CA GLU A 118 -12.38 5.43 -1.80
C GLU A 118 -12.62 6.37 -2.98
N ARG A 119 -13.01 7.63 -2.70
CA ARG A 119 -13.23 8.67 -3.71
C ARG A 119 -11.94 9.04 -4.41
N GLN A 120 -10.82 8.92 -3.71
CA GLN A 120 -9.50 9.13 -4.30
C GLN A 120 -9.15 7.97 -5.22
N VAL A 121 -9.58 6.73 -5.01
CA VAL A 121 -9.17 5.62 -5.91
C VAL A 121 -10.17 5.34 -7.04
N GLN A 122 -11.46 5.68 -6.91
CA GLN A 122 -12.52 5.26 -7.83
C GLN A 122 -12.25 5.64 -9.30
N GLY A 123 -11.82 6.87 -9.56
CA GLY A 123 -11.51 7.37 -10.91
C GLY A 123 -10.03 7.29 -11.30
N MET A 124 -9.19 6.64 -10.48
CA MET A 124 -7.76 6.56 -10.71
C MET A 124 -7.41 5.45 -11.70
N GLU A 125 -6.57 5.77 -12.67
CA GLU A 125 -5.94 4.86 -13.62
C GLU A 125 -4.42 5.00 -13.56
N ILE A 126 -3.69 4.04 -14.13
CA ILE A 126 -2.25 4.13 -14.31
C ILE A 126 -1.89 4.03 -15.79
N GLU A 127 -0.93 4.85 -16.19
CA GLU A 127 -0.23 4.74 -17.47
C GLU A 127 1.20 4.27 -17.21
N ILE A 128 1.59 3.14 -17.80
CA ILE A 128 2.92 2.57 -17.62
C ILE A 128 3.91 3.38 -18.45
N GLN A 129 4.89 4.00 -17.79
CA GLN A 129 5.90 4.83 -18.45
C GLN A 129 7.07 3.99 -18.94
N LYS A 130 7.55 3.09 -18.07
CA LYS A 130 8.74 2.26 -18.34
C LYS A 130 8.64 0.96 -17.57
N VAL A 131 9.05 -0.13 -18.22
CA VAL A 131 9.36 -1.41 -17.58
C VAL A 131 10.85 -1.70 -17.83
N ASP A 132 11.60 -1.95 -16.76
CA ASP A 132 13.05 -2.20 -16.77
C ASP A 132 13.38 -3.38 -15.86
N GLY A 133 13.42 -4.57 -16.47
CA GLY A 133 13.57 -5.84 -15.75
C GLY A 133 12.45 -6.07 -14.72
N ASP A 134 12.82 -5.97 -13.45
CA ASP A 134 11.95 -6.21 -12.30
C ASP A 134 11.39 -4.94 -11.68
N LYS A 135 11.50 -3.80 -12.38
CA LYS A 135 10.94 -2.51 -11.96
C LYS A 135 10.07 -1.91 -13.04
N ALA A 136 9.02 -1.21 -12.64
CA ALA A 136 8.25 -0.37 -13.55
C ALA A 136 7.83 0.92 -12.87
N THR A 137 7.74 1.99 -13.65
CA THR A 137 7.32 3.32 -13.20
C THR A 137 6.05 3.70 -13.95
N THR A 138 5.11 4.34 -13.27
CA THR A 138 3.82 4.74 -13.86
C THR A 138 3.54 6.22 -13.66
N HIS A 139 2.58 6.73 -14.42
CA HIS A 139 1.88 7.97 -14.10
C HIS A 139 0.47 7.66 -13.62
N ILE A 140 -0.05 8.46 -12.70
CA ILE A 140 -1.46 8.41 -12.33
C ILE A 140 -2.28 9.23 -13.33
N LYS A 141 -3.37 8.65 -13.84
CA LYS A 141 -4.31 9.31 -14.75
C LYS A 141 -5.70 9.42 -14.11
N ARG A 142 -6.38 10.54 -14.37
CA ARG A 142 -7.79 10.78 -14.03
C ARG A 142 -8.48 11.53 -15.16
N GLY A 143 -9.30 10.82 -15.92
CA GLY A 143 -9.88 11.39 -17.15
C GLY A 143 -8.77 11.86 -18.08
N GLU A 144 -8.82 13.12 -18.51
CA GLU A 144 -7.81 13.72 -19.40
C GLU A 144 -6.55 14.24 -18.67
N VAL A 145 -6.52 14.19 -17.33
CA VAL A 145 -5.39 14.70 -16.54
C VAL A 145 -4.45 13.55 -16.18
N THR A 146 -3.18 13.67 -16.60
CA THR A 146 -2.09 12.78 -16.21
C THR A 146 -1.15 13.51 -15.26
N ALA A 147 -0.98 12.97 -14.06
CA ALA A 147 0.01 13.45 -13.11
C ALA A 147 1.43 13.09 -13.60
N PRO A 148 2.45 13.93 -13.32
CA PRO A 148 3.81 13.71 -13.79
C PRO A 148 4.52 12.53 -13.10
N MET A 149 3.87 11.89 -12.13
CA MET A 149 4.36 10.67 -11.50
C MET A 149 3.21 9.78 -11.01
N GLY A 150 3.53 8.58 -10.58
CA GLY A 150 2.58 7.58 -10.11
C GLY A 150 3.22 6.56 -9.20
N PHE A 151 2.65 5.36 -9.17
CA PHE A 151 3.20 4.26 -8.38
C PHE A 151 4.38 3.62 -9.09
N ASP A 152 5.39 3.26 -8.30
CA ASP A 152 6.40 2.31 -8.74
C ASP A 152 5.89 0.89 -8.51
N PHE A 153 6.40 -0.03 -9.33
CA PHE A 153 6.12 -1.46 -9.22
C PHE A 153 7.42 -2.23 -9.17
N ARG A 154 7.44 -3.30 -8.37
CA ARG A 154 8.55 -4.24 -8.29
C ARG A 154 8.06 -5.67 -8.51
N ARG A 155 8.83 -6.47 -9.23
CA ARG A 155 8.58 -7.90 -9.37
C ARG A 155 9.13 -8.62 -8.14
N GLU A 156 8.26 -9.34 -7.45
CA GLU A 156 8.60 -10.28 -6.38
C GLU A 156 8.31 -11.72 -6.85
N ASP A 157 8.69 -12.73 -6.06
CA ASP A 157 8.50 -14.16 -6.40
C ASP A 157 7.06 -14.50 -6.82
N ALA A 158 6.08 -13.81 -6.23
CA ALA A 158 4.66 -14.01 -6.48
C ALA A 158 4.05 -13.03 -7.50
N GLY A 159 4.88 -12.33 -8.28
CA GLY A 159 4.50 -11.40 -9.34
C GLY A 159 4.76 -9.93 -9.01
N TRP A 160 4.22 -9.04 -9.84
CA TRP A 160 4.35 -7.59 -9.64
C TRP A 160 3.62 -7.10 -8.40
N ARG A 161 4.20 -6.12 -7.73
CA ARG A 161 3.67 -5.49 -6.51
C ARG A 161 3.85 -3.99 -6.57
N ILE A 162 2.89 -3.27 -5.97
CA ILE A 162 2.85 -1.80 -5.93
C ILE A 162 3.71 -1.31 -4.77
N ASP A 163 4.60 -0.37 -5.05
CA ASP A 163 5.27 0.43 -4.02
C ASP A 163 4.44 1.68 -3.75
N LEU A 164 3.69 1.69 -2.64
CA LEU A 164 2.93 2.87 -2.22
C LEU A 164 3.83 3.95 -1.60
N THR A 165 5.06 3.60 -1.23
CA THR A 165 6.00 4.58 -0.66
C THR A 165 6.50 5.56 -1.72
N SER A 166 6.44 5.20 -3.00
CA SER A 166 6.88 6.05 -4.13
C SER A 166 6.10 7.35 -4.24
N VAL A 167 4.89 7.42 -3.68
CA VAL A 167 4.06 8.64 -3.70
C VAL A 167 4.15 9.47 -2.43
N LEU A 168 4.84 9.00 -1.38
CA LEU A 168 4.92 9.71 -0.10
C LEU A 168 5.72 11.01 -0.20
N GLU A 169 6.79 11.05 -0.98
CA GLU A 169 7.57 12.28 -1.18
C GLU A 169 6.72 13.39 -1.85
N ILE A 170 5.85 13.00 -2.77
CA ILE A 170 4.92 13.94 -3.44
C ILE A 170 3.89 14.44 -2.44
N ALA A 171 3.33 13.53 -1.64
CA ALA A 171 2.38 13.88 -0.60
C ALA A 171 3.02 14.86 0.40
N GLU A 172 4.26 14.61 0.80
CA GLU A 172 5.02 15.51 1.66
C GLU A 172 5.17 16.90 1.03
N GLN A 173 5.58 17.00 -0.24
CA GLN A 173 5.68 18.28 -0.94
C GLN A 173 4.34 19.02 -1.01
N GLN A 174 3.23 18.31 -1.25
CA GLN A 174 1.90 18.89 -1.28
C GLN A 174 1.47 19.42 0.09
N PHE A 175 1.74 18.67 1.16
CA PHE A 175 1.47 19.11 2.53
C PHE A 175 2.34 20.29 2.95
N GLN A 176 3.63 20.27 2.65
CA GLN A 176 4.52 21.42 2.91
C GLN A 176 4.01 22.68 2.18
N GLY A 177 3.59 22.54 0.92
CA GLY A 177 2.94 23.62 0.19
C GLY A 177 1.59 24.05 0.78
N MET A 178 0.85 23.15 1.42
CA MET A 178 -0.38 23.49 2.16
C MET A 178 -0.04 24.26 3.44
N ILE A 179 0.91 23.78 4.24
CA ILE A 179 1.36 24.42 5.49
C ILE A 179 1.86 25.84 5.22
N GLN A 180 2.67 26.04 4.17
CA GLN A 180 3.16 27.37 3.81
C GLN A 180 2.04 28.34 3.36
N ARG A 181 0.93 27.81 2.83
CA ARG A 181 -0.21 28.61 2.35
C ARG A 181 -1.28 28.79 3.43
N SER A 182 -1.42 27.81 4.32
CA SER A 182 -2.23 27.92 5.52
C SER A 182 -1.55 28.89 6.47
N GLN A 183 -2.30 29.71 7.16
CA GLN A 183 -1.76 30.48 8.30
C GLN A 183 -1.62 29.62 9.56
N MET A 184 -1.75 28.29 9.42
CA MET A 184 -1.69 27.31 10.49
C MET A 184 -0.29 26.75 10.62
N ASP A 185 0.13 26.46 11.84
CA ASP A 185 1.33 25.65 12.04
C ASP A 185 1.06 24.17 11.75
N SER A 186 2.12 23.37 11.62
CA SER A 186 2.02 21.94 11.32
C SER A 186 1.20 21.16 12.36
N ARG A 187 1.25 21.55 13.63
CA ARG A 187 0.52 20.87 14.71
C ARG A 187 -0.98 21.14 14.60
N GLU A 188 -1.37 22.39 14.36
CA GLU A 188 -2.76 22.78 14.15
C GLU A 188 -3.36 22.04 12.96
N LEU A 189 -2.62 21.94 11.86
CA LEU A 189 -3.07 21.19 10.68
C LEU A 189 -3.22 19.69 10.96
N ILE A 190 -2.26 19.08 11.66
CA ILE A 190 -2.38 17.67 12.09
C ILE A 190 -3.62 17.48 12.95
N TYR A 191 -3.87 18.37 13.91
CA TYR A 191 -5.02 18.24 14.80
C TYR A 191 -6.34 18.35 14.05
N ALA A 192 -6.42 19.26 13.08
CA ALA A 192 -7.56 19.38 12.19
C ALA A 192 -7.80 18.10 11.38
N ILE A 193 -6.73 17.50 10.83
CA ILE A 193 -6.81 16.23 10.08
C ILE A 193 -7.29 15.09 10.99
N LEU A 194 -6.71 14.94 12.18
CA LEU A 194 -7.11 13.89 13.13
C LEU A 194 -8.57 14.06 13.58
N ALA A 195 -9.01 15.31 13.82
CA ALA A 195 -10.38 15.60 14.19
C ALA A 195 -11.37 15.27 13.06
N GLU A 196 -11.05 15.64 11.83
CA GLU A 196 -11.88 15.33 10.66
C GLU A 196 -12.00 13.82 10.42
N LEU A 197 -10.89 13.08 10.53
CA LEU A 197 -10.86 11.64 10.27
C LEU A 197 -11.50 10.80 11.38
N SER A 198 -11.33 11.20 12.64
CA SER A 198 -11.82 10.43 13.78
C SER A 198 -13.19 10.88 14.29
N GLY A 199 -13.63 12.10 13.95
CA GLY A 199 -14.77 12.77 14.58
C GLY A 199 -14.52 13.24 16.01
N ASN A 200 -13.30 13.06 16.55
CA ASN A 200 -12.94 13.38 17.93
C ASN A 200 -11.75 14.35 17.97
N GLN A 201 -11.78 15.30 18.91
CA GLN A 201 -10.67 16.24 19.10
C GLN A 201 -9.43 15.52 19.67
N PRO A 202 -8.26 15.60 19.02
CA PRO A 202 -7.03 15.04 19.57
C PRO A 202 -6.58 15.84 20.79
N THR A 203 -5.90 15.15 21.71
CA THR A 203 -5.24 15.76 22.87
C THR A 203 -3.73 15.57 22.75
N ASP A 204 -2.94 16.24 23.57
CA ASP A 204 -1.47 16.16 23.51
C ASP A 204 -0.91 14.76 23.76
N SER A 205 -1.72 13.86 24.33
CA SER A 205 -1.37 12.45 24.50
C SER A 205 -1.08 11.72 23.18
N VAL A 206 -1.60 12.19 22.04
CA VAL A 206 -1.31 11.56 20.73
C VAL A 206 0.18 11.61 20.39
N TRP A 207 0.94 12.55 20.95
CA TRP A 207 2.38 12.64 20.74
C TRP A 207 3.18 11.61 21.55
N GLU A 208 2.58 11.03 22.58
CA GLU A 208 3.23 10.06 23.45
C GLU A 208 3.15 8.64 22.84
N PRO A 209 4.21 7.83 22.95
CA PRO A 209 4.16 6.42 22.53
C PRO A 209 3.16 5.62 23.37
N LEU A 210 2.61 4.54 22.79
CA LEU A 210 1.59 3.73 23.45
C LEU A 210 2.16 2.70 24.43
N ASN A 211 3.45 2.35 24.35
CA ASN A 211 4.13 1.45 25.29
C ASN A 211 4.80 2.24 26.43
N GLN A 212 4.01 3.04 27.14
CA GLN A 212 4.40 3.60 28.45
C GLN A 212 3.91 2.70 29.58
#